data_AF-A0A2J8W6A2-F1
#
_entry.id   AF-A0A2J8W6A2-F1
#
_cell.length_a   1.000
_cell.length_b   1.000
_cell.length_c   1.000
_cell.angle_alpha   90.00
_cell.angle_beta   90.00
_cell.angle_gamma   90.00
#
_symmetry.space_group_name_H-M   'P 1'
#
loop_
_entity.id
_entity.type
_entity.pdbx_description
1 polymer ?
#
loop_
_entity_poly.entity_id
_entity_poly.type
_entity_poly.pdbx_seq_one_letter_code
_entity_poly.pdbx_strand_id
1 'polypeptide(L)'
;EGETCGNAEKLAEYICSRESSALPLLFPCGNLKREILPKALKDKGIAMESITVYQTIPHPGIQGNLNSYYSQQGVPASITFFSPSGLTYSLKHIQELSGNNIDQIKKYP
;
A
#
# COMPACT_ATOMS: atom_id res chain seq x y z
N GLU A 1 12.96 13.44 -15.96
CA GLU A 1 11.89 13.63 -16.96
C GLU A 1 10.61 12.84 -16.66
N GLY A 2 10.66 11.59 -16.18
CA GLY A 2 9.43 10.83 -15.85
C GLY A 2 8.62 11.30 -14.63
N GLU A 3 9.15 12.18 -13.79
CA GLU A 3 8.50 12.60 -12.53
C GLU A 3 7.17 13.32 -12.72
N THR A 4 6.99 14.02 -13.85
CA THR A 4 5.79 14.80 -14.15
C THR A 4 4.65 13.96 -14.73
N CYS A 5 4.87 12.66 -14.95
CA CYS A 5 3.85 11.75 -15.51
C CYS A 5 2.68 11.50 -14.55
N GLY A 6 2.86 11.73 -13.24
CA GLY A 6 1.80 11.65 -12.23
C GLY A 6 1.44 10.22 -11.77
N ASN A 7 1.43 9.23 -12.66
CA ASN A 7 1.20 7.82 -12.32
C ASN A 7 1.94 6.84 -13.24
N ALA A 8 1.85 5.54 -12.91
CA ALA A 8 2.54 4.47 -13.61
C ALA A 8 2.06 4.28 -15.05
N GLU A 9 0.76 4.47 -15.31
CA GLU A 9 0.16 4.33 -16.64
C GLU A 9 0.69 5.40 -17.60
N LYS A 10 0.69 6.66 -17.16
CA LYS A 10 1.20 7.78 -17.96
C LYS A 10 2.70 7.72 -18.14
N LEU A 11 3.43 7.23 -17.13
CA LEU A 11 4.85 6.95 -17.27
C LEU A 11 5.10 5.86 -18.33
N ALA A 12 4.29 4.81 -18.36
CA ALA A 12 4.41 3.75 -19.37
C ALA A 12 4.17 4.30 -20.79
N GLU A 13 3.11 5.10 -20.99
CA GLU A 13 2.83 5.78 -22.27
C GLU A 13 4.02 6.63 -22.73
N TYR A 14 4.57 7.42 -21.81
CA TYR A 14 5.72 8.29 -22.09
C TYR A 14 6.96 7.49 -22.49
N ILE A 15 7.32 6.44 -21.75
CA ILE A 15 8.45 5.57 -22.08
C ILE A 15 8.26 4.91 -23.45
N CYS A 16 7.05 4.44 -23.76
CA CYS A 16 6.74 3.78 -25.03
C CYS A 16 6.74 4.73 -26.24
N SER A 17 6.58 6.03 -26.02
CA SER A 17 6.64 7.05 -27.09
C SER A 17 8.07 7.40 -27.53
N ARG A 18 9.09 6.87 -26.84
CA ARG A 18 10.51 7.17 -27.09
C ARG A 18 11.23 5.95 -27.67
N GLU A 19 12.40 6.20 -28.25
CA GLU A 19 13.28 5.11 -28.70
C GLU A 19 13.69 4.24 -27.51
N SER A 20 13.48 2.93 -27.65
CA SER A 20 13.86 1.95 -26.65
C SER A 20 15.35 1.61 -26.74
N SER A 21 16.03 1.57 -25.60
CA SER A 21 17.38 1.01 -25.51
C SER A 21 17.38 -0.50 -25.75
N ALA A 22 18.51 -1.04 -26.22
CA ALA A 22 18.73 -2.48 -26.31
C ALA A 22 18.94 -3.14 -24.92
N LEU A 23 19.31 -2.35 -23.91
CA LEU A 23 19.48 -2.82 -22.53
C LEU A 23 18.17 -2.67 -21.74
N PRO A 24 17.90 -3.58 -20.80
CA PRO A 24 16.71 -3.51 -19.97
C PRO A 24 16.72 -2.27 -19.07
N LEU A 25 15.56 -1.68 -18.86
CA LEU A 25 15.36 -0.66 -17.84
C LEU A 25 15.44 -1.30 -16.44
N LEU A 26 16.13 -0.66 -15.50
CA LEU A 26 16.14 -1.09 -14.11
C LEU A 26 14.99 -0.40 -13.34
N PHE A 27 14.16 -1.20 -12.67
CA PHE A 27 13.00 -0.73 -11.91
C PHE A 27 13.10 -1.13 -10.43
N PRO A 28 13.66 -0.26 -9.57
CA PRO A 28 13.63 -0.45 -8.12
C PRO A 28 12.22 -0.18 -7.58
N CYS A 29 11.58 -1.19 -6.97
CA CYS A 29 10.18 -1.14 -6.59
C CYS A 29 9.89 -1.74 -5.20
N GLY A 30 8.62 -1.65 -4.79
CA GLY A 30 8.12 -2.29 -3.58
C GLY A 30 7.75 -3.76 -3.80
N ASN A 31 7.33 -4.44 -2.73
CA ASN A 31 6.85 -5.83 -2.78
C ASN A 31 5.37 -5.96 -3.20
N LEU A 32 4.62 -4.86 -3.26
CA LEU A 32 3.20 -4.87 -3.60
C LEU A 32 3.03 -5.08 -5.12
N LYS A 33 2.63 -6.28 -5.50
CA LYS A 33 2.62 -6.82 -6.88
C LYS A 33 1.71 -6.12 -7.91
N ARG A 34 1.14 -4.95 -7.61
CA ARG A 34 0.34 -4.17 -8.58
C ARG A 34 1.22 -3.24 -9.40
N GLU A 35 2.28 -3.80 -9.98
CA GLU A 35 3.22 -3.02 -10.75
C GLU A 35 2.72 -2.94 -12.19
N ILE A 36 1.91 -1.91 -12.44
CA ILE A 36 1.27 -1.60 -13.72
C ILE A 36 2.32 -1.31 -14.79
N LEU A 37 3.42 -0.67 -14.38
CA LEU A 37 4.52 -0.27 -15.25
C LEU A 37 5.26 -1.47 -15.89
N PRO A 38 5.78 -2.48 -15.15
CA PRO A 38 6.41 -3.65 -15.76
C PRO A 38 5.53 -4.37 -16.77
N LYS A 39 4.23 -4.50 -16.47
CA LYS A 39 3.31 -5.17 -17.37
C LYS A 39 3.11 -4.35 -18.65
N ALA A 40 2.83 -3.05 -18.51
CA ALA A 40 2.60 -2.17 -19.64
C ALA A 40 3.81 -2.08 -20.59
N LEU A 41 5.03 -2.02 -20.05
CA LEU A 41 6.25 -1.99 -20.84
C LEU A 41 6.54 -3.34 -21.52
N LYS A 42 6.33 -4.46 -20.81
CA LYS A 42 6.47 -5.80 -21.38
C LYS A 42 5.50 -6.03 -22.54
N ASP A 43 4.26 -5.58 -22.42
CA ASP A 43 3.23 -5.68 -23.47
C ASP A 43 3.60 -4.88 -24.73
N LYS A 44 4.53 -3.92 -24.61
CA LYS A 44 5.08 -3.11 -25.71
C LYS A 44 6.47 -3.57 -26.17
N GLY A 45 6.96 -4.70 -25.67
CA GLY A 45 8.26 -5.26 -26.05
C GLY A 45 9.47 -4.54 -25.45
N ILE A 46 9.26 -3.67 -24.45
CA ILE A 46 10.34 -2.96 -23.78
C ILE A 46 10.86 -3.83 -22.64
N ALA A 47 12.16 -4.16 -22.69
CA ALA A 47 12.81 -4.97 -21.67
C ALA A 47 12.97 -4.18 -20.37
N MET A 48 12.61 -4.81 -19.24
CA MET A 48 12.75 -4.21 -17.92
C MET A 48 13.05 -5.28 -16.87
N GLU A 49 13.94 -4.96 -15.94
CA GLU A 49 14.32 -5.78 -14.80
C GLU A 49 13.85 -5.09 -13.51
N SER A 50 13.07 -5.81 -12.70
CA SER A 50 12.53 -5.27 -11.44
C SER A 50 13.31 -5.81 -10.25
N ILE A 51 13.69 -4.92 -9.33
CA ILE A 51 14.34 -5.27 -8.06
C ILE A 51 13.54 -4.71 -6.89
N THR A 52 13.08 -5.58 -5.99
CA THR A 52 12.38 -5.14 -4.78
C THR A 52 13.39 -4.60 -3.77
N VAL A 53 13.34 -3.29 -3.50
CA VAL A 53 14.30 -2.62 -2.59
C VAL A 53 13.66 -2.11 -1.30
N TYR A 54 12.33 -2.17 -1.21
CA TYR A 54 11.59 -1.91 0.03
C TYR A 54 10.34 -2.79 0.12
N GLN A 55 9.79 -2.90 1.32
CA GLN A 55 8.59 -3.69 1.56
C GLN A 55 7.58 -2.92 2.43
N THR A 56 6.31 -2.98 2.05
CA THR A 56 5.21 -2.56 2.92
C THR A 56 4.92 -3.67 3.92
N ILE A 57 4.97 -3.34 5.20
CA ILE A 57 4.66 -4.25 6.31
C ILE A 57 3.64 -3.62 7.26
N PRO A 58 2.90 -4.42 8.05
CA PRO A 58 2.13 -3.89 9.17
C PRO A 58 3.03 -3.12 10.13
N HIS A 59 2.52 -2.03 10.71
CA HIS A 59 3.27 -1.29 11.72
C HIS A 59 3.52 -2.19 12.95
N PRO A 60 4.78 -2.44 13.37
CA PRO A 60 5.10 -3.43 14.40
C PRO A 60 4.49 -3.08 15.77
N GLY A 61 4.27 -1.79 16.04
CA GLY A 61 3.63 -1.32 17.26
C GLY A 61 2.10 -1.30 17.25
N ILE A 62 1.42 -1.82 16.22
CA ILE A 62 -0.04 -1.63 16.07
C ILE A 62 -0.83 -2.18 17.26
N GLN A 63 -0.46 -3.37 17.76
CA GLN A 63 -1.09 -3.97 18.92
C GLN A 63 -0.82 -3.18 20.20
N GLY A 64 0.45 -2.83 20.46
CA GLY A 64 0.84 -2.08 21.66
C GLY A 64 0.19 -0.70 21.73
N ASN A 65 0.11 0.00 20.59
CA ASN A 65 -0.51 1.32 20.50
C ASN A 65 -2.02 1.25 20.77
N LEU A 66 -2.72 0.25 20.20
CA LEU A 66 -4.14 0.04 20.47
C LEU A 66 -4.37 -0.34 21.94
N ASN A 67 -3.58 -1.25 22.51
CA ASN A 67 -3.67 -1.60 23.93
C ASN A 67 -3.52 -0.37 24.84
N SER A 68 -2.53 0.47 24.54
CA SER A 68 -2.26 1.70 25.29
C SER A 68 -3.44 2.68 25.20
N TYR A 69 -3.99 2.89 24.00
CA TYR A 69 -5.16 3.73 23.80
C TYR A 69 -6.37 3.23 24.60
N TYR A 70 -6.74 1.94 24.47
CA TYR A 70 -7.91 1.38 25.17
C TYR A 70 -7.74 1.42 26.69
N SER A 71 -6.52 1.21 27.19
CA SER A 71 -6.24 1.26 28.64
C SER A 71 -6.39 2.68 29.21
N GLN A 72 -6.06 3.70 28.44
CA GLN A 72 -6.07 5.11 28.90
C GLN A 72 -7.40 5.82 28.60
N GLN A 73 -8.03 5.51 27.47
CA GLN A 73 -9.18 6.24 26.93
C GLN A 73 -10.47 5.40 26.92
N GLY A 74 -10.37 4.08 27.14
CA GLY A 74 -11.49 3.16 26.99
C GLY A 74 -11.84 2.86 25.53
N VAL A 75 -13.06 2.39 25.31
CA VAL A 75 -13.57 2.04 23.98
C VAL A 75 -13.89 3.33 23.21
N PRO A 76 -13.35 3.52 21.99
CA PRO A 76 -13.60 4.73 21.20
C PRO A 76 -15.04 4.75 20.67
N ALA A 77 -15.64 5.94 20.59
CA ALA A 77 -16.94 6.12 19.94
C ALA A 77 -16.90 5.86 18.42
N SER A 78 -15.75 6.09 17.79
CA SER A 78 -15.57 5.94 16.35
C SER A 78 -14.13 5.56 15.98
N ILE A 79 -13.98 4.79 14.90
CA ILE A 79 -12.70 4.46 14.27
C ILE A 79 -12.80 4.73 12.77
N THR A 80 -11.79 5.42 12.22
CA THR A 80 -11.66 5.71 10.79
C THR A 80 -10.51 4.90 10.21
N PHE A 81 -10.79 4.20 9.11
CA PHE A 81 -9.76 3.52 8.31
C PHE A 81 -9.40 4.40 7.11
N PHE A 82 -8.15 4.34 6.66
CA PHE A 82 -7.67 5.13 5.52
C PHE A 82 -7.29 4.26 4.32
N SER A 83 -7.30 2.94 4.51
CA SER A 83 -7.00 1.97 3.45
C SER A 83 -7.47 0.56 3.86
N PRO A 84 -7.67 -0.34 2.88
CA PRO A 84 -7.96 -1.75 3.16
C PRO A 84 -6.85 -2.45 3.97
N SER A 85 -5.58 -2.09 3.76
CA SER A 85 -4.46 -2.67 4.52
C SER A 85 -4.50 -2.25 5.99
N GLY A 86 -4.81 -0.98 6.26
CA GLY A 86 -4.98 -0.48 7.63
C GLY A 86 -6.05 -1.25 8.40
N LEU A 87 -7.20 -1.50 7.77
CA LEU A 87 -8.26 -2.34 8.34
C LEU A 87 -7.77 -3.77 8.57
N THR A 88 -7.18 -4.39 7.55
CA THR A 88 -6.69 -5.78 7.60
C THR A 88 -5.72 -6.01 8.76
N TYR A 89 -4.82 -5.07 9.01
CA TYR A 89 -3.79 -5.21 10.05
C TYR A 89 -4.26 -4.86 11.46
N SER A 90 -5.35 -4.10 11.61
CA SER A 90 -5.82 -3.61 12.91
C SER A 90 -7.09 -4.31 13.42
N LEU A 91 -7.92 -4.86 12.53
CA LEU A 91 -9.27 -5.31 12.85
C LEU A 91 -9.28 -6.35 13.97
N LYS A 92 -8.39 -7.35 13.92
CA LYS A 92 -8.31 -8.40 14.94
C LYS A 92 -8.06 -7.82 16.33
N HIS A 93 -7.10 -6.90 16.45
CA HIS A 93 -6.78 -6.25 17.73
C HIS A 93 -7.93 -5.37 18.23
N ILE A 94 -8.60 -4.66 17.33
CA ILE A 94 -9.77 -3.85 17.67
C ILE A 94 -10.91 -4.74 18.19
N GLN A 95 -11.16 -5.89 17.56
CA GLN A 95 -12.19 -6.85 18.00
C GLN A 95 -11.87 -7.41 19.38
N GLU A 96 -10.63 -7.85 19.62
CA GLU A 96 -10.17 -8.37 20.91
C GLU A 96 -10.33 -7.34 22.03
N LEU A 97 -9.94 -6.09 21.79
CA LEU A 97 -10.00 -5.01 22.79
C LEU A 97 -11.41 -4.46 23.03
N SER A 98 -12.26 -4.45 22.00
CA SER A 98 -13.63 -3.94 22.11
C SER A 98 -14.59 -4.95 22.73
N GLY A 99 -14.33 -6.25 22.57
CA GLY A 99 -15.22 -7.32 23.00
C GLY A 99 -16.66 -7.08 22.53
N ASN A 100 -17.62 -7.16 23.46
CA ASN A 100 -19.05 -6.96 23.18
C ASN A 100 -19.41 -5.51 22.80
N ASN A 101 -18.51 -4.54 22.97
CA ASN A 101 -18.76 -3.14 22.63
C ASN A 101 -18.41 -2.81 21.17
N ILE A 102 -17.91 -3.78 20.39
CA ILE A 102 -17.51 -3.56 18.99
C ILE A 102 -18.64 -2.99 18.13
N ASP A 103 -19.89 -3.37 18.40
CA ASP A 103 -21.07 -2.92 17.65
C ASP A 103 -21.48 -1.48 17.97
N GLN A 104 -21.01 -0.94 19.11
CA GLN A 104 -21.26 0.44 19.51
C GLN A 104 -20.26 1.41 18.85
N ILE A 105 -19.15 0.90 18.31
CA ILE A 105 -18.14 1.70 17.63
C ILE A 105 -18.61 2.01 16.21
N LYS A 106 -18.72 3.29 15.89
CA LYS A 106 -18.95 3.75 14.53
C LYS A 106 -17.69 3.53 13.68
N LYS A 107 -17.82 2.87 12.54
CA LYS A 107 -16.69 2.50 11.67
C LYS A 107 -16.84 3.23 10.35
N TYR A 108 -15.84 4.01 9.96
CA TYR A 108 -15.81 4.70 8.67
C TYR A 108 -14.71 4.12 7.78
N PRO A 109 -15.02 3.85 6.49
CA PRO A 109 -14.04 3.41 5.51
C PRO A 109 -13.11 4.54 5.04
#